data_AF-A0A9P0L1Q9-F1
#
_entry.id   AF-A0A9P0L1Q9-F1
#
_cell.length_a   1.000
_cell.length_b   1.000
_cell.length_c   1.000
_cell.angle_alpha   90.00
_cell.angle_beta   90.00
_cell.angle_gamma   90.00
#
_symmetry.space_group_name_H-M   'P 1'
#
loop_
_entity.id
_entity.type
_entity.pdbx_description
1 polymer ?
#
loop_
_entity_poly.entity_id
_entity_poly.type
_entity_poly.pdbx_seq_one_letter_code
_entity_poly.pdbx_strand_id
1 'polypeptide(L)'
;MKLLPLWSNGLKVVNSKKLISEKARRQFEKYKQLLEVKQCELLDTVGAVCIDDSGHVASACSSGGLILKVPGRVGQAALYGSGIWADSLDKSGASSVAVSTTGCGEHLIQTQLAREIANDVKNGSFPPSDLNRTMTEKFMKSDHLRDVKQKMGGALVLHANNKMEVSLLWGHSTETMILAFMKTSSDKPKSILSELPKDVPAGQSVTVSGRCFYLQKNAKT
;
A
#
# COMPACT_ATOMS: atom_id res chain seq x y z
N MET A 1 -11.49 31.72 -23.07
CA MET A 1 -10.83 30.47 -22.67
C MET A 1 -9.87 30.79 -21.52
N LYS A 2 -10.12 30.34 -20.28
CA LYS A 2 -9.18 30.64 -19.17
C LYS A 2 -7.93 29.79 -19.38
N LEU A 3 -6.82 30.43 -19.72
CA LEU A 3 -5.51 29.77 -19.81
C LEU A 3 -5.20 29.15 -18.45
N LEU A 4 -4.94 27.85 -18.44
CA LEU A 4 -4.42 27.19 -17.24
C LEU A 4 -3.01 27.73 -16.96
N PRO A 5 -2.62 27.87 -15.69
CA PRO A 5 -1.26 28.27 -15.36
C PRO A 5 -0.24 27.28 -15.95
N LEU A 6 0.88 27.79 -16.47
CA LEU A 6 1.94 26.95 -17.06
C LEU A 6 2.44 25.85 -16.10
N TRP A 7 2.47 26.13 -14.79
CA TRP A 7 2.88 25.14 -13.77
C TRP A 7 1.92 23.96 -13.66
N SER A 8 0.68 24.08 -14.12
CA SER A 8 -0.30 23.02 -13.97
C SER A 8 -0.09 21.88 -14.98
N ASN A 9 0.72 22.07 -16.03
CA ASN A 9 1.02 21.04 -17.03
C ASN A 9 -0.24 20.31 -17.56
N GLY A 10 -1.34 21.05 -17.77
CA GLY A 10 -2.62 20.48 -18.21
C GLY A 10 -3.45 19.79 -17.12
N LEU A 11 -2.95 19.70 -15.89
CA LEU A 11 -3.71 19.20 -14.74
C LEU A 11 -4.77 20.20 -14.31
N LYS A 12 -5.96 19.68 -14.00
CA LYS A 12 -7.09 20.46 -13.52
C LYS A 12 -6.85 20.91 -12.07
N VAL A 13 -6.73 22.21 -11.87
CA VAL A 13 -6.65 22.80 -10.53
C VAL A 13 -8.04 22.81 -9.90
N VAL A 14 -8.17 22.23 -8.71
CA VAL A 14 -9.42 22.18 -7.94
C VAL A 14 -9.35 23.19 -6.80
N ASN A 15 -10.44 23.93 -6.57
CA ASN A 15 -10.54 24.83 -5.43
C ASN A 15 -10.51 24.03 -4.12
N SER A 16 -9.62 24.38 -3.19
CA SER A 16 -9.44 23.69 -1.91
C SER A 16 -10.72 23.53 -1.10
N LYS A 17 -11.64 24.51 -1.15
CA LYS A 17 -12.95 24.41 -0.46
C LYS A 17 -13.81 23.25 -0.96
N LYS A 18 -13.64 22.84 -2.23
CA LYS A 18 -14.35 21.71 -2.83
C LYS A 18 -13.76 20.35 -2.42
N LEU A 19 -12.54 20.32 -1.86
CA LEU A 19 -11.91 19.10 -1.38
C LEU A 19 -12.33 18.74 0.06
N ILE A 20 -12.94 19.68 0.78
CA ILE A 20 -13.35 19.49 2.17
C ILE A 20 -14.80 19.01 2.19
N SER A 21 -14.98 17.71 2.47
CA SER A 21 -16.31 17.16 2.72
C SER A 21 -16.84 17.58 4.09
N GLU A 22 -18.16 17.58 4.25
CA GLU A 22 -18.77 17.86 5.56
C GLU A 22 -18.33 16.86 6.63
N LYS A 23 -18.18 15.58 6.26
CA LYS A 23 -17.65 14.53 7.12
C LYS A 23 -16.23 14.84 7.60
N ALA A 24 -15.33 15.24 6.68
CA ALA A 24 -13.96 15.61 7.01
C ALA A 24 -13.92 16.82 7.95
N ARG A 25 -14.78 17.83 7.73
CA ARG A 25 -14.90 18.99 8.63
C ARG A 25 -15.34 18.59 10.03
N ARG A 26 -16.37 17.74 10.16
CA ARG A 26 -16.85 17.25 11.46
C ARG A 26 -15.77 16.44 12.19
N GLN A 27 -15.02 15.60 11.47
CA GLN A 27 -13.88 14.87 12.04
C GLN A 27 -12.80 15.84 12.51
N PHE A 28 -12.42 16.83 11.70
CA PHE A 28 -11.43 17.84 12.07
C PHE A 28 -11.81 18.56 13.38
N GLU A 29 -13.04 19.07 13.50
CA GLU A 29 -13.48 19.75 14.72
C GLU A 29 -13.46 18.84 15.95
N LYS A 30 -13.92 17.59 15.80
CA LYS A 30 -13.87 16.58 16.87
C LYS A 30 -12.44 16.33 17.36
N TYR A 31 -11.50 16.10 16.45
CA TYR A 31 -10.12 15.79 16.83
C TYR A 31 -9.35 17.01 17.32
N LYS A 32 -9.69 18.20 16.84
CA LYS A 32 -9.13 19.45 17.34
C LYS A 32 -9.46 19.67 18.82
N GLN A 33 -10.66 19.28 19.27
CA GLN A 33 -11.03 19.33 20.69
C GLN A 33 -10.32 18.26 21.54
N LEU A 34 -9.82 17.19 20.92
CA LEU A 34 -9.19 16.05 21.59
C LEU A 34 -7.65 16.10 21.54
N LEU A 35 -7.06 17.19 21.04
CA LEU A 35 -5.62 17.36 20.83
C LEU A 35 -4.77 17.05 22.06
N GLU A 36 -5.29 17.30 23.27
CA GLU A 36 -4.59 17.07 24.53
C GLU A 36 -4.74 15.63 25.06
N VAL A 37 -5.70 14.85 24.54
CA VAL A 37 -6.18 13.62 25.19
C VAL A 37 -5.87 12.35 24.39
N LYS A 38 -5.74 12.43 23.05
CA LYS A 38 -5.68 11.20 22.23
C LYS A 38 -4.72 11.29 21.05
N GLN A 39 -3.85 10.29 20.95
CA GLN A 39 -3.10 10.02 19.72
C GLN A 39 -4.09 9.52 18.65
N CYS A 40 -4.15 10.21 17.51
CA CYS A 40 -5.16 9.91 16.50
C CYS A 40 -4.63 8.89 15.49
N GLU A 41 -5.22 7.70 15.50
CA GLU A 41 -4.84 6.55 14.67
C GLU A 41 -5.64 6.43 13.36
N LEU A 42 -6.21 7.54 12.87
CA LEU A 42 -6.89 7.52 11.58
C LEU A 42 -5.86 7.37 10.46
N LEU A 43 -5.92 6.22 9.79
CA LEU A 43 -5.11 5.88 8.64
C LEU A 43 -5.93 6.12 7.38
N ASP A 44 -5.50 7.08 6.56
CA ASP A 44 -6.14 7.40 5.28
C ASP A 44 -5.11 7.27 4.17
N THR A 45 -5.03 6.07 3.59
CA THR A 45 -4.15 5.76 2.47
C THR A 45 -4.85 4.78 1.55
N VAL A 46 -4.78 5.05 0.25
CA VAL A 46 -5.22 4.15 -0.81
C VAL A 46 -4.04 3.79 -1.68
N GLY A 47 -4.09 2.58 -2.25
CA GLY A 47 -3.01 2.04 -3.07
C GLY A 47 -3.55 1.08 -4.12
N ALA A 48 -2.79 0.94 -5.20
CA ALA A 48 -3.10 0.02 -6.29
C ALA A 48 -1.82 -0.57 -6.87
N VAL A 49 -1.90 -1.84 -7.28
CA VAL A 49 -0.88 -2.55 -8.05
C VAL A 49 -1.55 -3.17 -9.27
N CYS A 50 -0.86 -3.20 -10.40
CA CYS A 50 -1.35 -3.85 -11.61
C CYS A 50 -0.23 -4.56 -12.37
N ILE A 51 -0.63 -5.43 -13.29
CA ILE A 51 0.22 -6.15 -14.21
C ILE A 51 -0.46 -6.22 -15.58
N ASP A 52 0.30 -6.05 -16.66
CA ASP A 52 -0.18 -6.21 -18.04
C ASP A 52 0.06 -7.63 -18.58
N ASP A 53 -0.35 -7.90 -19.82
CA ASP A 53 -0.17 -9.21 -20.47
C ASP A 53 1.28 -9.54 -20.85
N SER A 54 2.15 -8.52 -20.85
CA SER A 54 3.58 -8.62 -21.10
C SER A 54 4.38 -8.84 -19.82
N GLY A 55 3.72 -8.82 -18.66
CA GLY A 55 4.33 -8.98 -17.35
C GLY A 55 4.93 -7.70 -16.78
N HIS A 56 4.68 -6.53 -17.39
CA HIS A 56 5.06 -5.26 -16.77
C HIS A 56 4.12 -4.93 -15.63
N VAL A 57 4.70 -4.43 -14.55
CA VAL A 57 3.98 -4.09 -13.33
C VAL A 57 4.06 -2.61 -13.03
N ALA A 58 3.01 -2.08 -12.40
CA ALA A 58 3.00 -0.73 -11.87
C ALA A 58 2.37 -0.70 -10.47
N SER A 59 2.76 0.30 -9.69
CA SER A 59 2.23 0.55 -8.36
C SER A 59 1.99 2.05 -8.16
N ALA A 60 0.93 2.39 -7.43
CA ALA A 60 0.60 3.77 -7.08
C ALA A 60 -0.01 3.83 -5.66
N CYS A 61 0.27 4.92 -4.95
CA CYS A 61 -0.24 5.19 -3.61
C CYS A 61 -0.63 6.67 -3.48
N SER A 62 -1.65 6.96 -2.68
CA SER A 62 -2.08 8.31 -2.34
C SER A 62 -2.60 8.36 -0.91
N SER A 63 -2.29 9.44 -0.19
CA SER A 63 -2.67 9.61 1.21
C SER A 63 -2.91 11.07 1.58
N GLY A 64 -3.90 11.31 2.45
CA GLY A 64 -4.09 12.59 3.13
C GLY A 64 -3.08 12.84 4.26
N GLY A 65 -2.38 11.80 4.72
CA GLY A 65 -1.51 11.82 5.89
C GLY A 65 -2.30 11.80 7.21
N LEU A 66 -1.61 12.02 8.33
CA LEU A 66 -2.29 12.06 9.64
C LEU A 66 -3.19 13.30 9.73
N ILE A 67 -4.31 13.13 10.42
CA ILE A 67 -5.15 14.26 10.80
C ILE A 67 -4.35 15.22 11.70
N LEU A 68 -4.60 16.53 11.57
CA LEU A 68 -3.92 17.59 12.33
C LEU A 68 -2.39 17.63 12.16
N LYS A 69 -1.86 17.03 11.09
CA LYS A 69 -0.43 17.16 10.76
C LYS A 69 -0.03 18.63 10.64
N VAL A 70 1.19 18.94 11.06
CA VAL A 70 1.79 20.25 10.79
C VAL A 70 1.85 20.51 9.28
N PRO A 71 1.59 21.75 8.82
CA PRO A 71 1.73 22.09 7.42
C PRO A 71 3.12 21.75 6.90
N GLY A 72 3.20 21.17 5.70
CA GLY A 72 4.46 20.73 5.10
C GLY A 72 4.91 19.32 5.50
N ARG A 73 4.25 18.63 6.45
CA ARG A 73 4.58 17.22 6.74
C ARG A 73 4.31 16.32 5.53
N VAL A 74 5.34 15.56 5.14
CA VAL A 74 5.31 14.56 4.08
C VAL A 74 5.29 13.15 4.69
N GLY A 75 4.45 12.27 4.15
CA GLY A 75 4.31 10.88 4.57
C GLY A 75 4.89 9.88 3.56
N GLN A 76 4.73 8.59 3.85
CA GLN A 76 5.30 7.48 3.08
C GLN A 76 4.84 7.46 1.61
N ALA A 77 3.60 7.88 1.34
CA ALA A 77 3.02 7.82 0.00
C ALA A 77 3.79 8.66 -1.04
N ALA A 78 4.58 9.64 -0.58
CA ALA A 78 5.42 10.48 -1.44
C ALA A 78 6.92 10.13 -1.37
N LEU A 79 7.31 9.12 -0.58
CA LEU A 79 8.72 8.73 -0.40
C LEU A 79 9.04 7.43 -1.16
N TYR A 80 10.11 7.50 -1.94
CA TYR A 80 10.63 6.39 -2.73
C TYR A 80 11.03 5.21 -1.82
N GLY A 81 10.56 4.01 -2.16
CA GLY A 81 10.84 2.79 -1.39
C GLY A 81 9.99 2.61 -0.13
N SER A 82 9.24 3.61 0.32
CA SER A 82 8.36 3.48 1.50
C SER A 82 6.90 3.28 1.11
N GLY A 83 6.39 4.10 0.17
CA GLY A 83 4.98 4.07 -0.25
C GLY A 83 4.71 3.01 -1.32
N ILE A 84 5.57 2.95 -2.33
CA ILE A 84 5.40 2.06 -3.48
C ILE A 84 6.74 1.51 -3.96
N TRP A 85 6.66 0.37 -4.66
CA TRP A 85 7.72 -0.17 -5.49
C TRP A 85 7.11 -0.87 -6.70
N ALA A 86 7.79 -0.80 -7.84
CA ALA A 86 7.42 -1.57 -9.03
C ALA A 86 8.70 -1.91 -9.79
N ASP A 87 8.87 -3.20 -10.09
CA ASP A 87 10.05 -3.72 -10.75
C ASP A 87 9.60 -4.88 -11.64
N SER A 88 9.69 -4.69 -12.95
CA SER A 88 9.21 -5.64 -13.96
C SER A 88 10.27 -6.67 -14.32
N LEU A 89 9.86 -7.71 -15.06
CA LEU A 89 10.75 -8.66 -15.70
C LEU A 89 11.84 -7.90 -16.47
N ASP A 90 13.10 -8.19 -16.15
CA ASP A 90 14.23 -7.74 -16.95
C ASP A 90 14.64 -8.81 -17.97
N LYS A 91 15.62 -8.49 -18.81
CA LYS A 91 16.14 -9.41 -19.83
C LYS A 91 16.79 -10.67 -19.23
N SER A 92 17.04 -10.70 -17.91
CA SER A 92 17.62 -11.86 -17.22
C SER A 92 16.58 -12.95 -16.93
N GLY A 93 15.28 -12.65 -17.11
CA GLY A 93 14.19 -13.59 -16.83
C GLY A 93 13.78 -13.64 -15.36
N ALA A 94 14.16 -12.62 -14.57
CA ALA A 94 13.76 -12.47 -13.17
C ALA A 94 12.24 -12.23 -13.00
N SER A 95 11.71 -12.41 -11.81
CA SER A 95 10.28 -12.18 -11.54
C SER A 95 9.91 -10.69 -11.51
N SER A 96 8.63 -10.37 -11.73
CA SER A 96 8.09 -9.02 -11.54
C SER A 96 7.47 -8.86 -10.17
N VAL A 97 7.59 -7.67 -9.58
CA VAL A 97 6.97 -7.33 -8.30
C VAL A 97 6.45 -5.88 -8.28
N ALA A 98 5.24 -5.69 -7.78
CA ALA A 98 4.69 -4.39 -7.45
C ALA A 98 4.16 -4.40 -6.01
N VAL A 99 4.44 -3.34 -5.26
CA VAL A 99 4.08 -3.19 -3.85
C VAL A 99 3.48 -1.82 -3.63
N SER A 100 2.36 -1.75 -2.90
CA SER A 100 1.80 -0.51 -2.37
C SER A 100 1.53 -0.67 -0.88
N THR A 101 1.98 0.29 -0.07
CA THR A 101 1.83 0.26 1.38
C THR A 101 0.71 1.17 1.88
N THR A 102 0.19 0.84 3.05
CA THR A 102 -0.80 1.60 3.81
C THR A 102 -0.48 1.50 5.30
N GLY A 103 -0.87 2.48 6.10
CA GLY A 103 -0.68 2.46 7.54
C GLY A 103 -0.01 3.72 8.10
N CYS A 104 0.68 3.58 9.23
CA CYS A 104 1.36 4.70 9.86
C CYS A 104 2.58 5.10 9.03
N GLY A 105 2.56 6.32 8.48
CA GLY A 105 3.59 6.80 7.56
C GLY A 105 5.00 6.70 8.15
N GLU A 106 5.20 7.10 9.39
CA GLU A 106 6.49 7.05 10.08
C GLU A 106 7.06 5.63 10.14
N HIS A 107 6.24 4.64 10.47
CA HIS A 107 6.69 3.24 10.57
C HIS A 107 7.14 2.70 9.21
N LEU A 108 6.39 3.05 8.16
CA LEU A 108 6.64 2.60 6.79
C LEU A 108 7.88 3.29 6.17
N ILE A 109 8.14 4.54 6.56
CA ILE A 109 9.33 5.29 6.15
C ILE A 109 10.57 4.70 6.81
N GLN A 110 10.54 4.54 8.13
CA GLN A 110 11.68 4.05 8.92
C GLN A 110 12.13 2.65 8.51
N THR A 111 11.23 1.84 7.95
CA THR A 111 11.50 0.47 7.50
C THR A 111 11.69 0.32 5.99
N GLN A 112 11.49 1.38 5.20
CA GLN A 112 11.43 1.31 3.73
C GLN A 112 10.57 0.13 3.24
N LEU A 113 9.38 -0.03 3.83
CA LEU A 113 8.64 -1.30 3.77
C LEU A 113 8.35 -1.76 2.34
N ALA A 114 7.98 -0.86 1.43
CA ALA A 114 7.65 -1.23 0.06
C ALA A 114 8.85 -1.87 -0.66
N ARG A 115 10.04 -1.28 -0.50
CA ARG A 115 11.29 -1.78 -1.08
C ARG A 115 11.73 -3.09 -0.45
N GLU A 116 11.66 -3.22 0.87
CA GLU A 116 12.06 -4.46 1.55
C GLU A 116 11.16 -5.64 1.16
N ILE A 117 9.84 -5.41 1.06
CA ILE A 117 8.91 -6.43 0.56
C ILE A 117 9.24 -6.79 -0.89
N ALA A 118 9.45 -5.80 -1.75
CA ALA A 118 9.77 -6.04 -3.15
C ALA A 118 11.06 -6.89 -3.29
N ASN A 119 12.11 -6.56 -2.54
CA ASN A 119 13.38 -7.28 -2.55
C ASN A 119 13.21 -8.74 -2.12
N ASP A 120 12.52 -8.99 -1.00
CA ASP A 120 12.38 -10.34 -0.46
C ASP A 120 11.44 -11.20 -1.31
N VAL A 121 10.34 -10.62 -1.81
CA VAL A 121 9.36 -11.35 -2.62
C VAL A 121 9.88 -11.61 -4.03
N LYS A 122 10.62 -10.67 -4.64
CA LYS A 122 11.18 -10.85 -6.00
C LYS A 122 12.29 -11.91 -6.03
N ASN A 123 13.14 -11.93 -5.00
CA ASN A 123 14.30 -12.84 -4.92
C ASN A 123 14.01 -14.13 -4.14
N GLY A 124 12.84 -14.20 -3.50
CA GLY A 124 12.39 -15.35 -2.74
C GLY A 124 11.91 -16.50 -3.61
N SER A 125 11.62 -17.62 -2.96
CA SER A 125 11.14 -18.84 -3.63
C SER A 125 9.63 -19.04 -3.45
N PHE A 126 9.05 -18.48 -2.39
CA PHE A 126 7.65 -18.68 -2.05
C PHE A 126 7.03 -17.37 -1.56
N PRO A 127 6.46 -16.56 -2.48
CA PRO A 127 6.00 -15.19 -2.23
C PRO A 127 5.16 -14.99 -0.95
N PRO A 128 4.21 -15.87 -0.58
CA PRO A 128 3.47 -15.71 0.67
C PRO A 128 4.34 -15.80 1.93
N SER A 129 5.29 -16.75 1.98
CA SER A 129 6.22 -16.88 3.12
C SER A 129 7.23 -15.74 3.13
N ASP A 130 7.70 -15.33 1.95
CA ASP A 130 8.63 -14.20 1.84
C ASP A 130 7.99 -12.90 2.36
N LEU A 131 6.74 -12.60 1.98
CA LEU A 131 5.98 -11.48 2.53
C LEU A 131 5.80 -11.59 4.05
N ASN A 132 5.41 -12.77 4.56
CA ASN A 132 5.25 -12.99 5.99
C ASN A 132 6.55 -12.78 6.77
N ARG A 133 7.67 -13.27 6.24
CA ARG A 133 9.01 -13.08 6.81
C ARG A 133 9.38 -11.61 6.84
N THR A 134 9.19 -10.86 5.75
CA THR A 134 9.48 -9.43 5.71
C THR A 134 8.65 -8.66 6.73
N MET A 135 7.33 -8.90 6.76
CA MET A 135 6.44 -8.22 7.70
C MET A 135 6.78 -8.57 9.15
N THR A 136 7.22 -9.79 9.44
CA THR A 136 7.59 -10.21 10.80
C THR A 136 8.95 -9.66 11.20
N GLU A 137 10.00 -9.96 10.44
CA GLU A 137 11.39 -9.69 10.82
C GLU A 137 11.79 -8.24 10.53
N LYS A 138 11.41 -7.69 9.38
CA LYS A 138 11.85 -6.36 8.93
C LYS A 138 10.88 -5.23 9.29
N PHE A 139 9.65 -5.55 9.70
CA PHE A 139 8.68 -4.57 10.19
C PHE A 139 8.37 -4.76 11.68
N MET A 140 7.79 -5.88 12.09
CA MET A 140 7.37 -6.07 13.49
C MET A 140 8.54 -6.10 14.49
N LYS A 141 9.66 -6.73 14.11
CA LYS A 141 10.87 -6.84 14.92
C LYS A 141 11.96 -5.84 14.54
N SER A 142 11.65 -4.86 13.69
CA SER A 142 12.64 -3.89 13.22
C SER A 142 13.22 -3.06 14.37
N ASP A 143 14.54 -2.95 14.43
CA ASP A 143 15.25 -2.10 15.39
C ASP A 143 14.85 -0.62 15.25
N HIS A 144 14.50 -0.18 14.04
CA HIS A 144 14.03 1.17 13.76
C HIS A 144 12.70 1.49 14.45
N LEU A 145 11.94 0.47 14.86
CA LEU A 145 10.63 0.58 15.50
C LEU A 145 10.63 0.03 16.94
N ARG A 146 11.80 -0.10 17.58
CA ARG A 146 11.91 -0.68 18.93
C ARG A 146 11.06 0.03 19.99
N ASP A 147 10.92 1.35 19.87
CA ASP A 147 10.17 2.18 20.81
C ASP A 147 8.67 2.28 20.46
N VAL A 148 8.25 1.65 19.37
CA VAL A 148 6.86 1.64 18.88
C VAL A 148 6.10 0.44 19.46
N LYS A 149 5.17 0.73 20.36
CA LYS A 149 4.30 -0.28 21.01
C LYS A 149 3.35 -0.97 20.02
N GLN A 150 2.75 -0.21 19.10
CA GLN A 150 1.82 -0.72 18.09
C GLN A 150 2.30 -0.35 16.71
N LYS A 151 2.82 -1.34 15.97
CA LYS A 151 3.39 -1.13 14.65
C LYS A 151 2.32 -1.30 13.60
N MET A 152 1.68 -0.20 13.20
CA MET A 152 0.57 -0.20 12.25
C MET A 152 1.06 -0.08 10.81
N GLY A 153 0.88 -1.13 10.00
CA GLY A 153 1.29 -1.17 8.60
C GLY A 153 0.59 -2.27 7.82
N GLY A 154 0.50 -2.09 6.51
CA GLY A 154 -0.03 -3.08 5.57
C GLY A 154 0.53 -2.87 4.18
N ALA A 155 0.47 -3.91 3.37
CA ALA A 155 0.97 -3.91 2.01
C ALA A 155 0.07 -4.75 1.10
N LEU A 156 -0.15 -4.25 -0.11
CA LEU A 156 -0.70 -4.98 -1.24
C LEU A 156 0.45 -5.30 -2.20
N VAL A 157 0.61 -6.56 -2.56
CA VAL A 157 1.74 -7.07 -3.34
C VAL A 157 1.22 -7.85 -4.53
N LEU A 158 1.79 -7.58 -5.70
CA LEU A 158 1.62 -8.39 -6.88
C LEU A 158 2.99 -8.92 -7.29
N HIS A 159 3.11 -10.23 -7.40
CA HIS A 159 4.30 -10.92 -7.89
C HIS A 159 3.93 -11.74 -9.11
N ALA A 160 4.80 -11.77 -10.12
CA ALA A 160 4.64 -12.64 -11.28
C ALA A 160 5.96 -13.31 -11.63
N ASN A 161 5.96 -14.64 -11.72
CA ASN A 161 7.15 -15.38 -12.16
C ASN A 161 7.29 -15.38 -13.69
N ASN A 162 8.39 -15.94 -14.18
CA ASN A 162 8.69 -16.08 -15.61
C ASN A 162 7.68 -16.94 -16.39
N LYS A 163 6.88 -17.77 -15.70
CA LYS A 163 5.79 -18.58 -16.27
C LYS A 163 4.46 -17.83 -16.27
N MET A 164 4.45 -16.55 -15.89
CA MET A 164 3.25 -15.72 -15.77
C MET A 164 2.24 -16.25 -14.75
N GLU A 165 2.74 -16.96 -13.74
CA GLU A 165 1.98 -17.27 -12.52
C GLU A 165 2.02 -16.06 -11.61
N VAL A 166 0.84 -15.47 -11.38
CA VAL A 166 0.68 -14.24 -10.61
C VAL A 166 0.17 -14.57 -9.22
N SER A 167 0.86 -14.05 -8.21
CA SER A 167 0.44 -14.05 -6.82
C SER A 167 0.02 -12.64 -6.42
N LEU A 168 -1.27 -12.45 -6.14
CA LEU A 168 -1.77 -11.25 -5.47
C LEU A 168 -1.81 -11.53 -3.97
N LEU A 169 -0.99 -10.83 -3.21
CA LEU A 169 -0.85 -11.01 -1.77
C LEU A 169 -1.19 -9.73 -1.03
N TRP A 170 -1.60 -9.86 0.21
CA TRP A 170 -1.72 -8.75 1.14
C TRP A 170 -1.29 -9.19 2.52
N GLY A 171 -0.68 -8.27 3.26
CA GLY A 171 -0.29 -8.49 4.64
C GLY A 171 -0.48 -7.23 5.46
N HIS A 172 -0.98 -7.35 6.68
CA HIS A 172 -1.18 -6.19 7.55
C HIS A 172 -1.12 -6.55 9.04
N SER A 173 -0.74 -5.56 9.83
CA SER A 173 -0.80 -5.56 11.30
C SER A 173 -1.91 -4.66 11.85
N THR A 174 -2.62 -3.94 10.99
CA THR A 174 -3.81 -3.17 11.36
C THR A 174 -4.99 -4.09 11.67
N GLU A 175 -5.97 -3.63 12.44
CA GLU A 175 -7.18 -4.40 12.78
C GLU A 175 -7.84 -4.97 11.52
N THR A 176 -7.98 -4.13 10.50
CA THR A 176 -8.51 -4.52 9.20
C THR A 176 -7.72 -3.90 8.05
N MET A 177 -7.80 -4.54 6.87
CA MET A 177 -7.34 -4.00 5.60
C MET A 177 -8.36 -4.37 4.52
N ILE A 178 -8.95 -3.36 3.88
CA ILE A 178 -9.91 -3.56 2.79
C ILE A 178 -9.16 -3.54 1.47
N LEU A 179 -9.46 -4.51 0.60
CA LEU A 179 -8.91 -4.56 -0.75
C LEU A 179 -9.97 -5.02 -1.76
N ALA A 180 -9.74 -4.70 -3.02
CA ALA A 180 -10.49 -5.25 -4.14
C ALA A 180 -9.54 -5.56 -5.29
N PHE A 181 -9.90 -6.55 -6.10
CA PHE A 181 -9.12 -6.95 -7.27
C PHE A 181 -10.03 -7.49 -8.38
N MET A 182 -9.54 -7.43 -9.60
CA MET A 182 -10.24 -7.87 -10.80
C MET A 182 -9.22 -8.37 -11.82
N LYS A 183 -9.60 -9.38 -12.58
CA LYS A 183 -8.86 -9.83 -13.76
C LYS A 183 -9.60 -9.35 -15.01
N THR A 184 -8.89 -9.15 -16.11
CA THR A 184 -9.49 -8.79 -17.40
C THR A 184 -10.55 -9.80 -17.86
N SER A 185 -10.38 -11.08 -17.52
CA SER A 185 -11.33 -12.16 -17.85
C SER A 185 -12.51 -12.30 -16.88
N SER A 186 -12.64 -11.43 -15.88
CA SER A 186 -13.72 -11.50 -14.89
C SER A 186 -14.77 -10.42 -15.16
N ASP A 187 -16.05 -10.77 -15.09
CA ASP A 187 -17.15 -9.81 -15.34
C ASP A 187 -17.35 -8.82 -14.19
N LYS A 188 -16.89 -9.15 -12.98
CA LYS A 188 -17.08 -8.35 -11.76
C LYS A 188 -15.82 -8.35 -10.88
N PRO A 189 -15.51 -7.23 -10.20
CA PRO A 189 -14.45 -7.19 -9.20
C PRO A 189 -14.84 -8.01 -7.96
N LYS A 190 -13.83 -8.46 -7.22
CA LYS A 190 -13.98 -9.09 -5.91
C LYS A 190 -13.43 -8.16 -4.85
N SER A 191 -14.14 -8.02 -3.73
CA SER A 191 -13.71 -7.26 -2.55
C SER A 191 -13.51 -8.18 -1.36
N ILE A 192 -12.53 -7.87 -0.52
CA ILE A 192 -12.21 -8.60 0.70
C ILE A 192 -12.00 -7.59 1.83
N LEU A 193 -12.63 -7.85 2.97
CA LEU A 193 -12.25 -7.28 4.26
C LEU A 193 -11.31 -8.29 4.93
N SER A 194 -10.03 -7.97 4.97
CA SER A 194 -9.03 -8.76 5.68
C SER A 194 -8.99 -8.30 7.13
N GLU A 195 -9.10 -9.23 8.08
CA GLU A 195 -9.18 -8.94 9.51
C GLU A 195 -8.10 -9.71 10.25
N LEU A 196 -7.58 -9.12 11.34
CA LEU A 196 -6.79 -9.90 12.30
C LEU A 196 -7.69 -10.92 13.03
N PRO A 197 -7.13 -12.02 13.53
CA PRO A 197 -7.86 -12.92 14.42
C PRO A 197 -8.40 -12.16 15.65
N LYS A 198 -9.60 -12.50 16.12
CA LYS A 198 -10.36 -11.74 17.13
C LYS A 198 -9.61 -11.46 18.43
N ASP A 199 -8.72 -12.35 18.83
CA ASP A 199 -7.99 -12.27 20.10
C ASP A 199 -6.60 -11.64 19.96
N VAL A 200 -6.29 -11.07 18.80
CA VAL A 200 -4.96 -10.54 18.49
C VAL A 200 -4.99 -9.02 18.37
N PRO A 201 -4.31 -8.28 19.27
CA PRO A 201 -4.30 -6.83 19.23
C PRO A 201 -3.64 -6.28 17.96
N ALA A 202 -4.23 -5.22 17.41
CA ALA A 202 -3.65 -4.49 16.29
C ALA A 202 -2.25 -3.94 16.65
N GLY A 203 -1.34 -4.03 15.68
CA GLY A 203 0.04 -3.56 15.79
C GLY A 203 0.97 -4.47 16.60
N GLN A 204 0.54 -5.67 16.99
CA GLN A 204 1.35 -6.67 17.70
C GLN A 204 1.63 -7.95 16.90
N SER A 205 0.84 -8.23 15.87
CA SER A 205 1.02 -9.36 14.97
C SER A 205 0.83 -8.92 13.53
N VAL A 206 1.05 -9.86 12.61
CA VAL A 206 0.74 -9.70 11.19
C VAL A 206 -0.11 -10.87 10.72
N THR A 207 -1.08 -10.58 9.87
CA THR A 207 -1.73 -11.59 9.03
C THR A 207 -1.27 -11.42 7.58
N VAL A 208 -1.11 -12.54 6.87
CA VAL A 208 -0.80 -12.57 5.44
C VAL A 208 -1.79 -13.49 4.75
N SER A 209 -2.25 -13.07 3.57
CA SER A 209 -3.16 -13.85 2.73
C SER A 209 -2.91 -13.52 1.27
N GLY A 210 -3.45 -14.34 0.38
CA GLY A 210 -3.21 -14.17 -1.04
C GLY A 210 -4.11 -15.00 -1.94
N ARG A 211 -4.02 -14.73 -3.24
CA ARG A 211 -4.62 -15.51 -4.31
C ARG A 211 -3.64 -15.65 -5.45
N CYS A 212 -3.58 -16.85 -6.01
CA CYS A 212 -2.80 -17.13 -7.21
C CYS A 212 -3.70 -17.23 -8.44
N PHE A 213 -3.21 -16.76 -9.58
CA PHE A 213 -3.87 -16.93 -10.87
C PHE A 213 -2.84 -16.90 -12.00
N TYR A 214 -3.22 -17.48 -13.14
CA TYR A 214 -2.38 -17.48 -14.34
C TYR A 214 -2.79 -16.33 -15.26
N LEU A 215 -1.80 -15.59 -15.79
CA LEU A 215 -2.02 -14.71 -16.92
C LEU A 215 -1.93 -15.54 -18.20
N GLN A 216 -3.03 -15.61 -18.95
CA GLN A 216 -2.99 -16.17 -20.29
C GLN A 216 -2.23 -15.19 -21.18
N LYS A 217 -1.13 -15.65 -21.80
CA LYS A 217 -0.57 -14.92 -22.93
C LYS A 217 -1.64 -14.91 -24.00
N ASN A 218 -2.17 -13.74 -24.32
CA ASN A 218 -2.95 -13.60 -25.54
C ASN A 218 -2.02 -14.00 -26.68
N ALA A 219 -2.32 -15.12 -27.36
CA ALA A 219 -1.75 -15.41 -28.65
C ALA A 219 -2.27 -14.35 -29.61
N LYS A 220 -1.65 -13.16 -29.60
CA LYS A 220 -1.87 -12.19 -30.67
C LYS A 220 -1.09 -12.68 -31.87
N THR A 221 -1.89 -13.05 -32.87
CA THR A 221 -1.62 -13.25 -34.29
C THR A 221 -0.80 -12.14 -34.90
#